data_AF-A0A3D2UWY9-F1
#
_entry.id   AF-A0A3D2UWY9-F1
#
_cell.length_a   1.000
_cell.length_b   1.000
_cell.length_c   1.000
_cell.angle_alpha   90.00
_cell.angle_beta   90.00
_cell.angle_gamma   90.00
#
_symmetry.space_group_name_H-M   'P 1'
#
loop_
_entity.id
_entity.type
_entity.pdbx_description
1 polymer ?
#
loop_
_entity_poly.entity_id
_entity_poly.type
_entity_poly.pdbx_seq_one_letter_code
_entity_poly.pdbx_strand_id
1 'polypeptide(L)' 'MKTEQRSWSREEGWSGDPTSETLKDAQLVLLFGHPSNLKNESLFKEIRQSYPNAYILSGSTAGET' A
#
# COMPACT_ATOMS: atom_id res chain seq x y z
N MET A 1 6.82 -16.43 -4.23
CA MET A 1 6.13 -15.49 -3.33
C MET A 1 5.93 -14.21 -4.12
N LYS A 2 4.68 -13.77 -4.35
CA LYS A 2 4.40 -12.51 -5.07
C LYS A 2 4.32 -11.37 -4.06
N THR A 3 5.15 -10.36 -4.26
CA THR A 3 5.27 -9.21 -3.37
C THR A 3 5.00 -7.94 -4.18
N GLU A 4 4.03 -7.15 -3.75
CA GLU A 4 3.69 -5.87 -4.35
C GLU A 4 4.24 -4.73 -3.49
N GLN A 5 4.64 -3.64 -4.15
CA GLN A 5 4.97 -2.39 -3.49
C GLN A 5 3.96 -1.31 -3.91
N ARG A 6 3.37 -0.65 -2.93
CA ARG A 6 2.44 0.46 -3.09
C ARG A 6 2.96 1.64 -2.31
N SER A 7 2.95 2.81 -2.93
CA SER A 7 3.22 4.06 -2.23
C SER A 7 1.95 4.90 -2.21
N TRP A 8 1.71 5.62 -1.13
CA TRP A 8 0.61 6.57 -1.04
C TRP A 8 1.14 7.97 -0.73
N SER A 9 0.75 8.92 -1.57
CA SER A 9 1.08 10.34 -1.44
C SER A 9 -0.19 11.18 -1.45
N ARG A 10 -0.19 12.32 -0.75
CA ARG A 10 -1.39 13.19 -0.71
C ARG A 10 -1.69 13.82 -2.06
N GLU A 11 -0.65 14.06 -2.86
CA GLU A 11 -0.73 14.77 -4.13
C GLU A 11 -1.14 13.84 -5.29
N GLU A 12 -0.59 12.62 -5.32
CA GLU A 12 -0.85 11.65 -6.40
C GLU A 12 -1.78 10.49 -6.00
N GLY A 13 -2.05 10.29 -4.71
CA GLY A 13 -2.81 9.14 -4.21
C GLY A 13 -1.96 7.86 -4.24
N TRP A 14 -2.55 6.75 -4.69
CA TRP A 14 -1.86 5.46 -4.80
C TRP A 14 -0.94 5.42 -6.01
N SER A 15 0.36 5.35 -5.77
CA SER A 15 1.38 5.12 -6.78
C SER A 15 1.76 3.63 -6.86
N GLY A 16 1.90 3.15 -8.09
CA GLY A 16 2.20 1.76 -8.41
C GLY A 16 1.01 1.11 -9.14
N ASP A 17 1.18 0.87 -10.44
CA ASP A 17 0.19 0.20 -11.28
C ASP A 17 -0.03 -1.23 -10.80
N PRO A 18 -1.19 -1.55 -10.20
CA PRO A 18 -1.53 -2.93 -10.01
C PRO A 18 -1.98 -3.49 -11.36
N THR A 19 -1.19 -4.38 -11.96
CA THR A 19 -1.77 -5.27 -12.95
C THR A 19 -2.83 -6.11 -12.23
N SER A 20 -4.11 -5.97 -12.63
CA SER A 20 -5.27 -6.52 -11.91
C SER A 20 -5.21 -8.02 -11.60
N GLU A 21 -4.38 -8.78 -12.31
CA GLU A 21 -4.12 -10.20 -12.03
C GLU A 21 -3.26 -10.43 -10.77
N THR A 22 -2.45 -9.45 -10.37
CA THR A 22 -1.47 -9.57 -9.29
C THR A 22 -2.07 -9.25 -7.92
N LEU A 23 -3.10 -8.38 -7.88
CA LEU A 23 -3.80 -7.96 -6.66
C LEU A 23 -4.35 -9.11 -5.81
N LYS A 24 -4.90 -10.16 -6.46
CA LYS A 24 -5.54 -11.28 -5.74
C LYS A 24 -4.54 -12.36 -5.32
N ASP A 25 -3.38 -12.42 -5.97
CA ASP A 25 -2.34 -13.44 -5.74
C ASP A 25 -1.13 -12.90 -4.97
N ALA A 26 -1.06 -11.58 -4.78
CA ALA A 26 -0.07 -10.94 -3.93
C ALA A 26 -0.21 -11.45 -2.49
N GLN A 27 0.89 -11.96 -1.96
CA GLN A 27 0.96 -12.48 -0.59
C GLN A 27 1.51 -11.44 0.39
N LEU A 28 2.26 -10.47 -0.10
CA LEU A 28 2.85 -9.40 0.69
C LEU A 28 2.71 -8.08 -0.07
N VAL A 29 2.21 -7.05 0.61
CA VAL A 29 2.10 -5.69 0.10
C VAL A 29 2.91 -4.78 1.00
N LEU A 30 3.95 -4.18 0.46
CA LEU A 30 4.76 -3.16 1.12
C LEU A 30 4.13 -1.80 0.84
N LEU A 31 3.57 -1.20 1.89
CA LEU A 31 2.90 0.08 1.84
C LEU A 31 3.85 1.17 2.35
N PHE A 32 4.23 2.10 1.48
CA PHE A 32 5.07 3.25 1.83
C PHE A 32 4.26 4.55 1.77
N GLY A 33 4.53 5.47 2.70
CA GLY A 33 3.92 6.80 2.65
C GLY A 33 4.18 7.60 3.91
N HIS A 34 3.75 8.86 3.88
CA HIS A 34 3.91 9.77 5.02
C HIS A 34 3.13 9.25 6.25
N PRO A 35 3.68 9.32 7.47
CA PRO A 35 3.07 8.70 8.66
C PRO A 35 1.69 9.28 9.00
N SER A 36 1.44 10.56 8.67
CA SER A 36 0.11 11.17 8.82
C SER A 36 -0.96 10.52 7.95
N ASN A 37 -0.56 9.90 6.84
CA ASN A 37 -1.45 9.26 5.89
C ASN A 37 -1.58 7.77 6.19
N LEU A 38 -0.50 7.11 6.63
CA LEU A 38 -0.56 5.72 7.10
C LEU A 38 -1.45 5.53 8.34
N LYS A 39 -1.66 6.58 9.14
CA LYS A 39 -2.63 6.59 10.25
C LYS A 39 -4.09 6.73 9.80
N ASN A 40 -4.35 6.93 8.51
CA ASN A 40 -5.69 7.12 8.00
C ASN A 40 -6.38 5.76 7.79
N GLU A 41 -7.37 5.45 8.63
CA GLU A 41 -8.12 4.19 8.57
C GLU A 41 -8.80 3.97 7.21
N SER A 42 -9.20 5.03 6.51
CA SER A 42 -9.82 4.92 5.19
C SER A 42 -8.84 4.38 4.15
N LEU A 43 -7.59 4.84 4.18
CA LEU A 43 -6.54 4.34 3.30
C LEU A 43 -6.21 2.88 3.59
N PHE A 44 -6.18 2.51 4.87
CA PHE A 44 -5.97 1.12 5.27
C PHE A 44 -7.12 0.20 4.82
N LYS A 45 -8.38 0.67 4.87
CA LYS A 45 -9.52 -0.08 4.36
C LYS A 45 -9.45 -0.27 2.84
N GLU A 46 -9.05 0.74 2.09
CA GLU A 46 -8.97 0.68 0.63
C GLU A 46 -7.90 -0.32 0.14
N ILE A 47 -6.71 -0.30 0.76
CA ILE A 47 -5.66 -1.29 0.46
C ILE A 47 -6.10 -2.70 0.92
N ARG A 48 -6.78 -2.83 2.06
CA ARG A 48 -7.29 -4.12 2.54
C ARG A 48 -8.38 -4.71 1.65
N GLN A 49 -9.22 -3.86 1.04
CA GLN A 49 -10.22 -4.30 0.05
C GLN A 49 -9.56 -4.73 -1.26
N SER A 50 -8.49 -4.05 -1.66
CA SER A 50 -7.72 -4.40 -2.86
C SER A 50 -6.92 -5.70 -2.68
N TYR A 51 -6.42 -5.95 -1.46
CA TYR A 51 -5.59 -7.09 -1.11
C TYR A 51 -6.12 -7.83 0.14
N PRO A 52 -7.26 -8.54 0.04
CA PRO A 52 -7.90 -9.17 1.20
C PRO A 52 -7.07 -10.32 1.81
N ASN A 53 -6.29 -11.01 0.98
CA ASN A 53 -5.50 -12.19 1.38
C ASN A 53 -4.01 -11.89 1.57
N ALA A 54 -3.56 -10.66 1.32
CA ALA A 54 -2.14 -10.31 1.44
C ALA A 54 -1.79 -9.85 2.87
N TYR A 55 -0.54 -10.10 3.27
CA TYR A 55 0.08 -9.45 4.40
C TYR A 55 0.42 -8.01 4.01
N ILE A 56 -0.09 -7.03 4.75
CA ILE A 56 0.16 -5.62 4.48
C ILE A 56 1.17 -5.13 5.50
N LEU A 57 2.34 -4.71 5.02
CA LEU A 57 3.42 -4.18 5.82
C LEU A 57 3.56 -2.69 5.50
N SER A 58 3.14 -1.85 6.43
CA SER A 58 3.28 -0.40 6.30
C SER A 58 4.60 0.08 6.86
N GLY A 59 5.34 0.83 6.06
CA GLY A 59 6.57 1.52 6.43
C GLY A 59 6.42 3.01 6.18
N SER A 60 6.67 3.83 7.20
CA SER A 60 6.92 5.24 6.96
C SER A 60 8.24 5.35 6.20
N THR A 61 8.28 6.11 5.11
CA THR A 61 9.54 6.59 4.55
C THR A 61 10.21 7.45 5.61
N ALA A 62 11.15 6.86 6.36
CA ALA A 62 11.95 7.58 7.35
C ALA A 62 12.98 8.43 6.60
N GLY A 63 12.56 9.57 6.03
CA GLY A 63 13.49 10.42 5.28
C GLY A 63 12.92 11.51 4.38
N GLU A 64 11.63 11.85 4.44
CA GLU A 64 11.15 13.07 3.78
C GLU A 64 11.41 14.26 4.73
N THR A 65 12.63 14.79 4.65
CA THR A 65 13.05 16.08 5.25
C THR A 65 12.99 17.18 4.21
#